data_AF-A0A2V5XP37-F1
#
_entry.id   AF-A0A2V5XP37-F1
#
_cell.length_a   1.000
_cell.length_b   1.000
_cell.length_c   1.000
_cell.angle_alpha   90.00
_cell.angle_beta   90.00
_cell.angle_gamma   90.00
#
_symmetry.space_group_name_H-M   'P 1'
#
loop_
_entity.id
_entity.type
_entity.pdbx_description
1 polymer ?
#
loop_
_entity_poly.entity_id
_entity_poly.type
_entity_poly.pdbx_seq_one_letter_code
_entity_poly.pdbx_strand_id
1 'polypeptide(L)'
;MTPALTFFIGLVMLVLFGWYFATDQGLRKRLLALTLTVLLVIFSIVTIWPPEKKIALGLDIQGGTSFLIRLMKGDKDVTKGMLDQAVEVIRKRVDYFGASEPIISPVGNDRILVQIPGLDTAKIQEARDQLSRVAKLEFRLVYPDGGERLRAIDAGKEVIPPEYRIETYQMRAEGNEKPKEERLLVKKKADLGGDRVSGSNAYYGNEGWTVQLKFDSEGA
;
A
#
# COMPACT_ATOMS: atom_id res chain seq x y z
N MET A 1 21.31 -13.90 13.51
CA MET A 1 22.50 -14.38 12.77
C MET A 1 22.50 -13.72 11.41
N THR A 2 23.64 -13.27 10.93
CA THR A 2 23.75 -12.75 9.55
C THR A 2 23.71 -13.89 8.54
N PRO A 3 23.24 -13.66 7.30
CA PRO A 3 23.23 -14.67 6.25
C PRO A 3 24.61 -15.30 6.00
N ALA A 4 25.67 -14.49 6.13
CA ALA A 4 27.05 -14.97 6.01
C ALA A 4 27.41 -15.99 7.12
N LEU A 5 27.02 -15.70 8.38
CA LEU A 5 27.31 -16.59 9.50
C LEU A 5 26.57 -17.94 9.35
N THR A 6 25.31 -17.93 8.92
CA THR A 6 24.56 -19.16 8.66
C THR A 6 25.18 -20.00 7.55
N PHE A 7 25.68 -19.35 6.49
CA PHE A 7 26.37 -20.03 5.39
C PHE A 7 27.64 -20.75 5.87
N PHE A 8 28.51 -20.08 6.63
CA PHE A 8 29.75 -20.69 7.11
C PHE A 8 29.51 -21.83 8.10
N ILE A 9 28.50 -21.72 8.97
CA ILE A 9 28.15 -22.83 9.87
C ILE A 9 27.66 -24.03 9.07
N GLY A 10 26.82 -23.81 8.06
CA GLY A 10 26.39 -24.87 7.14
C GLY A 10 27.57 -25.54 6.41
N LEU A 11 28.55 -24.74 5.95
CA LEU A 11 29.77 -25.25 5.31
C LEU A 11 30.60 -26.13 6.24
N VAL A 12 30.79 -25.72 7.50
CA VAL A 12 31.51 -26.50 8.52
C VAL A 12 30.78 -27.83 8.79
N MET A 13 29.45 -27.81 8.88
CA MET A 13 28.66 -29.03 9.05
C MET A 13 28.79 -29.97 7.86
N LEU A 14 28.80 -29.45 6.63
CA LEU A 14 29.01 -30.23 5.41
C LEU A 14 30.39 -30.93 5.41
N VAL A 15 31.45 -30.20 5.80
CA VAL A 15 32.80 -30.76 5.90
C VAL A 15 32.86 -31.87 6.95
N LEU A 16 32.28 -31.65 8.13
CA LEU A 16 32.21 -32.67 9.18
C LEU A 16 31.40 -33.90 8.75
N PHE A 17 30.33 -33.69 7.97
CA PHE A 17 29.53 -34.77 7.40
C PHE A 17 30.34 -35.58 6.37
N GLY A 18 31.08 -34.92 5.49
CA GLY A 18 32.00 -35.59 4.56
C GLY A 18 33.08 -36.39 5.30
N TRP A 19 33.66 -35.82 6.36
CA TRP A 19 34.64 -36.49 7.20
C TRP A 19 34.05 -37.76 7.86
N TYR A 20 32.83 -37.66 8.38
CA TYR A 20 32.13 -38.81 8.97
C TYR A 20 32.04 -40.01 8.02
N PHE A 21 31.79 -39.78 6.73
CA PHE A 21 31.77 -40.84 5.71
C PHE A 21 33.16 -41.37 5.35
N ALA A 22 34.19 -40.53 5.38
CA ALA A 22 35.57 -40.91 5.07
C ALA A 22 36.29 -41.70 6.18
N THR A 23 35.69 -41.83 7.37
CA THR A 23 36.32 -42.48 8.52
C THR A 23 35.78 -43.89 8.76
N ASP A 24 36.65 -44.90 8.66
CA ASP A 24 36.28 -46.31 8.94
C ASP A 24 36.45 -46.73 10.40
N GLN A 25 37.14 -45.92 11.22
CA GLN A 25 37.37 -46.22 12.63
C GLN A 25 36.10 -46.01 13.46
N GLY A 26 35.58 -47.08 14.08
CA GLY A 26 34.30 -47.05 14.81
C GLY A 26 34.20 -45.98 15.92
N LEU A 27 35.26 -45.78 16.72
CA LEU A 27 35.29 -44.77 17.78
C LEU A 27 35.25 -43.33 17.23
N ARG A 28 36.09 -43.03 16.22
CA ARG A 28 36.12 -41.70 15.58
C ARG A 28 34.81 -41.39 14.85
N LYS A 29 34.26 -42.39 14.16
CA LYS A 29 32.96 -42.29 13.48
C LYS A 29 31.82 -41.98 14.45
N ARG A 30 31.78 -42.63 15.61
CA ARG A 30 30.79 -42.35 16.68
C ARG A 30 30.93 -40.94 17.26
N LEU A 31 32.17 -40.50 17.52
CA LEU A 31 32.42 -39.14 18.02
C LEU A 31 32.00 -38.07 17.00
N LEU A 32 32.38 -38.23 15.72
CA LEU A 32 31.99 -37.31 14.65
C LEU A 32 30.46 -37.24 14.48
N ALA A 33 29.77 -38.38 14.53
CA ALA A 33 28.30 -38.41 14.49
C ALA A 33 27.68 -37.65 15.65
N LEU A 34 28.20 -37.83 16.86
CA LEU A 34 27.69 -37.14 18.05
C LEU A 34 27.92 -35.63 17.96
N THR A 35 29.13 -35.21 17.55
CA THR A 35 29.44 -33.79 17.33
C THR A 35 28.53 -33.18 16.26
N LEU A 36 28.34 -33.86 15.13
CA LEU A 36 27.47 -33.39 14.05
C LEU A 36 26.03 -33.24 14.52
N THR A 37 25.51 -34.23 15.26
CA THR A 37 24.14 -34.22 15.78
C THR A 37 23.95 -33.06 16.77
N VAL A 38 24.86 -32.88 17.72
CA VAL A 38 24.80 -31.79 18.70
C VAL A 38 24.86 -30.44 18.00
N LEU A 39 25.76 -30.27 17.03
CA LEU A 39 25.89 -29.02 16.28
C LEU A 39 24.62 -28.73 15.48
N LEU A 40 23.99 -29.76 14.90
CA LEU A 40 22.72 -29.62 14.17
C LEU A 40 21.59 -29.18 15.09
N VAL A 41 21.48 -29.77 16.28
CA VAL A 41 20.47 -29.40 17.27
C VAL A 41 20.69 -27.96 17.76
N ILE A 42 21.92 -27.59 18.09
CA ILE A 42 22.25 -26.21 18.51
C ILE A 42 21.93 -25.22 17.39
N PHE A 43 22.33 -25.52 16.16
CA PHE A 43 22.04 -24.67 15.01
C PHE A 43 20.54 -24.47 14.82
N SER A 44 19.75 -25.56 14.86
CA SER A 44 18.29 -25.50 14.78
C SER A 44 17.69 -24.60 15.87
N ILE A 45 18.12 -24.74 17.14
CA ILE A 45 17.63 -23.90 18.25
C ILE A 45 17.97 -22.42 18.02
N VAL A 46 19.22 -22.11 17.65
CA VAL A 46 19.66 -20.73 17.41
C VAL A 46 18.94 -20.09 16.21
N THR A 47 18.57 -20.89 15.20
CA THR A 47 17.80 -20.38 14.05
C THR A 47 16.37 -20.02 14.41
N ILE A 48 15.76 -20.68 15.39
CA ILE A 48 14.37 -20.45 15.80
C ILE A 48 14.26 -19.44 16.95
N TRP A 49 15.25 -19.35 17.85
CA TRP A 49 15.19 -18.50 19.04
C TRP A 49 15.60 -17.02 18.78
N PRO A 50 14.93 -16.02 19.38
CA PRO A 50 13.64 -16.10 20.07
C PRO A 50 12.46 -16.22 19.07
N PRO A 51 11.52 -17.15 19.29
CA PRO A 51 10.47 -17.49 18.31
C PRO A 51 9.53 -16.31 18.01
N GLU A 52 9.27 -15.46 19.01
CA GLU A 52 8.39 -14.29 18.91
C GLU A 52 8.78 -13.29 17.82
N LYS A 53 10.07 -13.24 17.44
CA LYS A 53 10.59 -12.30 16.43
C LYS A 53 10.83 -12.96 15.07
N LYS A 54 10.85 -14.29 15.01
CA LYS A 54 11.27 -15.05 13.82
C LYS A 54 10.14 -15.81 13.15
N ILE A 55 9.06 -16.09 13.87
CA ILE A 55 7.87 -16.73 13.32
C ILE A 55 6.84 -15.63 13.09
N ALA A 56 6.46 -15.40 11.83
CA ALA A 56 5.31 -14.58 11.50
C ALA A 56 4.04 -15.28 12.00
N LEU A 57 3.26 -14.59 12.82
CA LEU A 57 2.02 -15.14 13.36
C LEU A 57 0.87 -14.83 12.38
N GLY A 58 0.10 -15.86 12.02
CA GLY A 58 -1.10 -15.67 11.20
C GLY A 58 -2.22 -14.94 11.96
N LEU A 59 -3.27 -14.52 11.25
CA LEU A 59 -4.44 -13.83 11.82
C LEU A 59 -5.05 -14.58 13.02
N ASP A 60 -5.18 -15.91 12.92
CA ASP A 60 -5.79 -16.74 13.96
C ASP A 60 -4.96 -16.78 15.27
N ILE A 61 -3.67 -16.47 15.20
CA ILE A 61 -2.72 -16.58 16.31
C ILE A 61 -2.31 -15.19 16.84
N GLN A 62 -2.15 -14.20 15.94
CA GLN A 62 -1.78 -12.82 16.27
C GLN A 62 -3.00 -11.95 16.59
N GLY A 63 -4.19 -12.35 16.17
CA GLY A 63 -5.33 -11.45 16.05
C GLY A 63 -5.18 -10.48 14.87
N GLY A 64 -6.26 -9.79 14.52
CA GLY A 64 -6.30 -8.82 13.43
C GLY A 64 -7.72 -8.60 12.93
N THR A 65 -7.86 -8.09 11.70
CA THR A 65 -9.18 -7.76 11.15
C THR A 65 -9.39 -8.33 9.75
N SER A 66 -10.61 -8.80 9.50
CA SER A 66 -11.07 -9.25 8.20
C SER A 66 -12.17 -8.33 7.68
N PHE A 67 -11.96 -7.79 6.48
CA PHE A 67 -12.95 -7.01 5.75
C PHE A 67 -13.41 -7.79 4.52
N LEU A 68 -14.71 -7.77 4.27
CA LEU A 68 -15.28 -8.24 3.01
C LEU A 68 -15.83 -7.02 2.27
N ILE A 69 -15.12 -6.62 1.23
CA ILE A 69 -15.42 -5.42 0.44
C ILE A 69 -16.19 -5.85 -0.79
N ARG A 70 -17.34 -5.23 -1.05
CA ARG A 70 -18.12 -5.46 -2.27
C ARG A 70 -17.91 -4.29 -3.23
N LEU A 71 -17.58 -4.60 -4.49
CA LEU A 71 -17.58 -3.62 -5.56
C LEU A 71 -19.03 -3.29 -5.92
N MET A 72 -19.41 -2.02 -5.80
CA MET A 72 -20.73 -1.60 -6.26
C MET A 72 -20.76 -1.56 -7.79
N LYS A 73 -21.74 -2.24 -8.37
CA LYS A 73 -22.01 -2.18 -9.81
C LYS A 73 -22.46 -0.75 -10.15
N GLY A 74 -21.76 -0.12 -11.09
CA GLY A 74 -22.22 1.13 -11.71
C GLY A 74 -23.12 0.83 -12.91
N ASP A 75 -22.93 1.54 -14.03
CA ASP A 75 -23.64 1.24 -15.29
C ASP A 75 -23.15 -0.04 -15.98
N LYS A 76 -21.97 -0.54 -15.60
CA LYS A 76 -21.36 -1.76 -16.16
C LYS A 76 -21.24 -2.84 -15.10
N ASP A 77 -21.41 -4.09 -15.53
CA ASP A 77 -21.14 -5.26 -14.71
C ASP A 77 -19.69 -5.31 -14.23
N VAL A 78 -19.49 -5.85 -13.02
CA VAL A 78 -18.15 -6.05 -12.47
C VAL A 78 -17.46 -7.13 -13.30
N THR A 79 -16.37 -6.74 -13.96
CA THR A 79 -15.53 -7.67 -14.73
C THR A 79 -14.35 -8.14 -13.89
N LYS A 80 -13.76 -9.28 -14.26
CA LYS A 80 -12.57 -9.82 -13.58
C LYS A 80 -11.41 -8.81 -13.57
N GLY A 81 -11.19 -8.09 -14.67
CA GLY A 81 -10.14 -7.05 -14.74
C GLY A 81 -10.37 -5.90 -13.76
N MET A 82 -11.63 -5.50 -13.51
CA MET A 82 -11.96 -4.49 -12.50
C MET A 82 -11.70 -5.00 -11.08
N LEU A 83 -11.96 -6.29 -10.82
CA LEU A 83 -11.63 -6.96 -9.57
C LEU A 83 -10.12 -6.98 -9.34
N ASP A 84 -9.34 -7.39 -10.33
CA ASP A 84 -7.88 -7.47 -10.25
C ASP A 84 -7.27 -6.07 -10.01
N GLN A 85 -7.79 -5.04 -10.69
CA GLN A 85 -7.39 -3.65 -10.46
C GLN A 85 -7.74 -3.18 -9.03
N ALA A 86 -8.94 -3.50 -8.54
CA ALA A 86 -9.34 -3.15 -7.20
C ALA A 86 -8.49 -3.85 -6.13
N VAL A 87 -8.11 -5.11 -6.35
CA VAL A 87 -7.17 -5.85 -5.49
C VAL A 87 -5.84 -5.11 -5.39
N GLU A 88 -5.29 -4.64 -6.52
CA GLU A 88 -4.02 -3.91 -6.53
C GLU A 88 -4.11 -2.55 -5.80
N VAL A 89 -5.22 -1.82 -5.98
CA VAL A 89 -5.46 -0.57 -5.25
C VAL A 89 -5.57 -0.83 -3.74
N ILE A 90 -6.29 -1.88 -3.35
CA ILE A 90 -6.43 -2.27 -1.94
C ILE A 90 -5.07 -2.67 -1.36
N ARG A 91 -4.24 -3.43 -2.10
CA ARG A 91 -2.89 -3.82 -1.67
C ARG A 91 -2.05 -2.61 -1.29
N LYS A 92 -1.95 -1.62 -2.19
CA LYS A 92 -1.20 -0.39 -1.93
C LYS A 92 -1.71 0.39 -0.71
N ARG A 93 -3.02 0.32 -0.42
CA ARG A 93 -3.60 0.96 0.77
C ARG A 93 -3.33 0.19 2.06
N VAL A 94 -3.28 -1.14 1.99
CA VAL A 94 -2.96 -1.96 3.17
C VAL A 94 -1.49 -1.81 3.54
N ASP A 95 -0.60 -1.69 2.56
CA ASP A 95 0.83 -1.46 2.77
C ASP A 95 1.10 -0.22 3.62
N TYR A 96 0.24 0.81 3.56
CA TYR A 96 0.31 2.01 4.40
C TYR A 96 0.26 1.71 5.91
N PHE A 97 -0.46 0.66 6.30
CA PHE A 97 -0.57 0.28 7.71
C PHE A 97 0.65 -0.50 8.22
N GLY A 98 1.61 -0.82 7.35
CA GLY A 98 2.83 -1.56 7.70
C GLY A 98 2.54 -3.01 8.11
N ALA A 99 1.42 -3.57 7.65
CA ALA A 99 1.03 -4.94 7.96
C ALA A 99 1.95 -5.93 7.24
N SER A 100 2.54 -6.86 8.01
CA SER A 100 3.29 -7.97 7.44
C SER A 100 2.31 -8.95 6.80
N GLU A 101 2.35 -9.06 5.47
CA GLU A 101 1.67 -10.12 4.70
C GLU A 101 0.13 -10.12 4.75
N PRO A 102 -0.54 -9.05 4.28
CA PRO A 102 -1.99 -9.04 4.17
C PRO A 102 -2.49 -10.03 3.11
N ILE A 103 -3.58 -10.74 3.43
CA ILE A 103 -4.27 -11.62 2.47
C ILE A 103 -5.35 -10.81 1.78
N ILE A 104 -5.18 -10.58 0.48
CA ILE A 104 -6.12 -9.85 -0.36
C ILE A 104 -6.50 -10.74 -1.53
N SER A 105 -7.74 -11.21 -1.56
CA SER A 105 -8.18 -12.18 -2.56
C SER A 105 -9.61 -11.88 -3.05
N PRO A 106 -9.88 -11.97 -4.36
CA PRO A 106 -11.25 -11.89 -4.86
C PRO A 106 -12.07 -13.11 -4.37
N VAL A 107 -13.32 -12.87 -4.01
CA VAL A 107 -14.28 -13.89 -3.55
C VAL A 107 -15.57 -13.77 -4.34
N GLY A 108 -15.91 -14.81 -5.09
CA GLY A 108 -17.08 -14.78 -5.98
C GLY A 108 -16.88 -13.81 -7.15
N ASN A 109 -17.95 -13.09 -7.51
CA ASN A 109 -17.97 -12.25 -8.72
C ASN A 109 -17.79 -10.74 -8.44
N ASP A 110 -18.01 -10.29 -7.21
CA ASP A 110 -18.11 -8.86 -6.88
C ASP A 110 -17.47 -8.49 -5.52
N ARG A 111 -16.76 -9.41 -4.86
CA ARG A 111 -16.21 -9.16 -3.52
C ARG A 111 -14.71 -9.41 -3.46
N ILE A 112 -14.07 -8.75 -2.51
CA ILE A 112 -12.67 -8.89 -2.16
C ILE A 112 -12.58 -9.12 -0.65
N LEU A 113 -11.97 -10.24 -0.27
CA LEU A 113 -11.59 -10.53 1.11
C LEU A 113 -10.25 -9.85 1.38
N VAL A 114 -10.18 -9.07 2.47
CA VAL A 114 -8.99 -8.38 2.93
C VAL A 114 -8.76 -8.75 4.39
N GLN A 115 -7.65 -9.43 4.68
CA GLN A 115 -7.25 -9.77 6.03
C GLN A 115 -5.94 -9.07 6.35
N ILE A 116 -5.94 -8.34 7.47
CA ILE A 116 -4.80 -7.55 7.94
C ILE A 116 -4.37 -8.11 9.30
N PRO A 117 -3.36 -8.98 9.35
CA PRO A 117 -2.82 -9.53 10.60
C PRO A 117 -2.18 -8.42 11.45
N GLY A 118 -2.36 -8.49 12.77
CA GLY A 118 -1.72 -7.57 13.70
C GLY A 118 -2.17 -6.11 13.61
N LEU A 119 -3.27 -5.81 12.90
CA LEU A 119 -3.84 -4.47 12.88
C LEU A 119 -4.36 -4.09 14.27
N ASP A 120 -3.87 -2.97 14.80
CA ASP A 120 -4.32 -2.44 16.08
C ASP A 120 -5.83 -2.12 16.05
N THR A 121 -6.53 -2.50 17.11
CA THR A 121 -7.94 -2.22 17.33
C THR A 121 -8.30 -0.74 17.14
N ALA A 122 -7.41 0.18 17.54
CA ALA A 122 -7.60 1.62 17.35
C ALA A 122 -7.58 2.05 15.87
N LYS A 123 -6.90 1.30 15.00
CA LYS A 123 -6.72 1.60 13.56
C LYS A 123 -7.75 0.91 12.68
N ILE A 124 -8.62 0.05 13.22
CA ILE A 124 -9.64 -0.67 12.46
C ILE A 124 -10.57 0.30 11.72
N GLN A 125 -11.02 1.36 12.41
CA GLN A 125 -11.91 2.35 11.82
C GLN A 125 -11.22 3.16 10.73
N GLU A 126 -9.97 3.58 10.96
CA GLU A 126 -9.15 4.24 9.95
C GLU A 126 -8.92 3.36 8.71
N ALA A 127 -8.60 2.07 8.93
CA ALA A 127 -8.44 1.10 7.85
C ALA A 127 -9.72 0.93 7.05
N ARG A 128 -10.87 0.84 7.71
CA ARG A 128 -12.18 0.78 7.04
C ARG A 128 -12.42 2.04 6.20
N ASP A 129 -12.12 3.22 6.72
CA ASP A 129 -12.36 4.49 6.03
C ASP A 129 -11.41 4.64 4.82
N GLN A 130 -10.15 4.26 4.97
CA GLN A 130 -9.16 4.25 3.88
C GLN A 130 -9.51 3.22 2.79
N LEU A 131 -9.94 2.02 3.16
CA LEU A 131 -10.29 0.96 2.22
C LEU A 131 -11.63 1.23 1.50
N SER A 132 -12.58 1.90 2.15
CA SER A 132 -13.88 2.23 1.56
C SER A 132 -13.87 3.47 0.67
N ARG A 133 -12.92 4.40 0.85
CA ARG A 133 -12.86 5.65 0.09
C ARG A 133 -12.53 5.41 -1.38
N VAL A 134 -13.40 5.82 -2.29
CA VAL A 134 -13.07 5.86 -3.73
C VAL A 134 -12.26 7.13 -3.99
N ALA A 135 -10.95 6.97 -4.17
CA ALA A 135 -10.05 8.10 -4.42
C ALA A 135 -10.04 8.42 -5.93
N LYS A 136 -10.97 9.28 -6.36
CA LYS A 136 -11.01 9.79 -7.73
C LYS A 136 -10.19 11.07 -7.83
N LEU A 137 -9.10 11.04 -8.58
CA LEU A 137 -8.28 12.21 -8.88
C LEU A 137 -8.48 12.62 -10.34
N GLU A 138 -8.76 13.90 -10.57
CA GLU A 138 -8.96 14.49 -11.89
C GLU A 138 -8.29 15.86 -11.93
N PHE A 139 -7.58 16.15 -13.01
CA PHE A 139 -7.06 17.46 -13.33
C PHE A 139 -7.93 18.07 -14.41
N ARG A 140 -8.32 19.33 -14.20
CA ARG A 140 -9.21 20.07 -15.10
C ARG A 140 -8.67 21.47 -15.29
N LEU A 141 -8.75 21.96 -16.52
CA LEU A 141 -8.39 23.32 -16.85
C LEU A 141 -9.43 24.31 -16.35
N VAL A 142 -8.93 25.37 -15.75
CA VAL A 142 -9.68 26.57 -15.39
C VAL A 142 -9.79 27.47 -16.63
N TYR A 143 -10.91 28.17 -16.76
CA TYR A 143 -11.11 29.12 -17.85
C TYR A 143 -10.06 30.26 -17.78
N PRO A 144 -9.36 30.59 -18.88
CA PRO A 144 -8.19 31.46 -18.85
C PRO A 144 -8.54 32.95 -18.97
N ASP A 145 -9.26 33.50 -17.99
CA ASP A 145 -9.70 34.91 -18.00
C ASP A 145 -9.64 35.61 -16.63
N GLY A 146 -9.05 34.96 -15.62
CA GLY A 146 -8.96 35.53 -14.28
C GLY A 146 -10.33 35.80 -13.62
N GLY A 147 -11.41 35.15 -14.08
CA GLY A 147 -12.75 35.27 -13.51
C GLY A 147 -13.60 36.42 -14.08
N GLU A 148 -13.16 37.10 -15.16
CA GLU A 148 -13.97 38.15 -15.80
C GLU A 148 -15.32 37.63 -16.32
N ARG A 149 -15.32 36.50 -17.03
CA ARG A 149 -16.54 35.83 -17.51
C ARG A 149 -17.44 35.40 -16.37
N LEU A 150 -16.85 34.94 -15.26
CA LEU A 150 -17.64 34.58 -14.09
C LEU A 150 -18.42 35.80 -13.56
N ARG A 151 -17.80 36.98 -13.49
CA ARG A 151 -18.48 38.23 -13.12
C ARG A 151 -19.54 38.65 -14.16
N ALA A 152 -19.26 38.47 -15.44
CA ALA A 152 -20.22 38.77 -16.51
C ALA A 152 -21.44 37.84 -16.47
N ILE A 153 -21.24 36.56 -16.12
CA ILE A 153 -22.30 35.58 -15.88
C ILE A 153 -23.13 35.98 -14.66
N ASP A 154 -22.48 36.35 -13.55
CA ASP A 154 -23.17 36.81 -12.34
C ASP A 154 -23.99 38.09 -12.60
N ALA A 155 -23.52 38.96 -13.51
CA ALA A 155 -24.23 40.16 -13.96
C ALA A 155 -25.31 39.89 -15.04
N GLY A 156 -25.53 38.63 -15.43
CA GLY A 156 -26.50 38.23 -16.45
C GLY A 156 -26.15 38.66 -17.88
N LYS A 157 -24.90 39.05 -18.13
CA LYS A 157 -24.42 39.53 -19.43
C LYS A 157 -23.92 38.41 -20.34
N GLU A 158 -23.42 37.33 -19.74
CA GLU A 158 -22.92 36.15 -20.45
C GLU A 158 -23.53 34.87 -19.87
N VAL A 159 -23.46 33.79 -20.64
CA VAL A 159 -23.88 32.46 -20.20
C VAL A 159 -22.66 31.56 -19.98
N ILE A 160 -22.82 30.56 -19.11
CA ILE A 160 -21.77 29.57 -18.88
C ILE A 160 -21.54 28.79 -20.19
N PRO A 161 -20.29 28.73 -20.70
CA PRO A 161 -20.00 27.95 -21.89
C PRO A 161 -20.38 26.47 -21.70
N PRO A 162 -20.88 25.76 -22.73
CA PRO A 162 -21.40 24.39 -22.59
C PRO A 162 -20.42 23.40 -21.97
N GLU A 163 -19.12 23.59 -22.20
CA GLU A 163 -18.05 22.72 -21.69
C GLU A 163 -17.62 23.02 -20.27
N TYR A 164 -18.09 24.12 -19.65
CA TYR A 164 -17.63 24.60 -18.35
C TYR A 164 -18.73 24.53 -17.30
N ARG A 165 -18.32 24.47 -16.03
CA ARG A 165 -19.19 24.56 -14.85
C ARG A 165 -18.52 25.42 -13.78
N ILE A 166 -19.32 26.02 -12.93
CA ILE A 166 -18.83 26.80 -11.79
C ILE A 166 -18.52 25.81 -10.66
N GLU A 167 -17.30 25.88 -10.14
CA GLU A 167 -16.85 25.13 -8.96
C GLU A 167 -16.45 26.12 -7.88
N THR A 168 -16.80 25.80 -6.63
CA THR A 168 -16.39 26.58 -5.47
C THR A 168 -15.23 25.89 -4.78
N TYR A 169 -14.07 26.54 -4.77
CA TYR A 169 -12.88 26.12 -4.07
C TYR A 169 -12.78 26.85 -2.73
N GLN A 170 -12.55 26.10 -1.66
CA GLN A 170 -12.36 26.63 -0.32
C GLN A 170 -10.86 26.63 -0.04
N MET A 171 -10.23 27.81 -0.05
CA MET A 171 -8.84 27.91 0.38
C MET A 171 -8.78 27.68 1.89
N ARG A 172 -8.04 26.64 2.31
CA ARG A 172 -7.69 26.46 3.71
C ARG A 172 -6.93 27.70 4.15
N ALA A 173 -7.49 28.41 5.12
CA ALA A 173 -6.83 29.59 5.65
C ALA A 173 -5.52 29.20 6.35
N GLU A 174 -4.45 29.90 6.04
CA GLU A 174 -3.22 29.88 6.84
C GLU A 174 -3.39 30.83 8.02
N GLY A 175 -3.17 30.33 9.24
CA GLY A 175 -3.22 31.13 10.47
C GLY A 175 -4.64 31.52 10.91
N ASN A 176 -4.84 32.80 11.23
CA ASN A 176 -6.09 33.35 11.80
C ASN A 176 -7.06 33.93 10.73
N GLU A 177 -6.76 33.75 9.44
CA GLU A 177 -7.63 34.21 8.37
C GLU A 177 -8.87 33.31 8.25
N LYS A 178 -9.98 33.88 7.76
CA LYS A 178 -11.17 33.09 7.42
C LYS A 178 -10.93 32.37 6.09
N PRO A 179 -11.46 31.14 5.91
CA PRO A 179 -11.41 30.46 4.62
C PRO A 179 -11.96 31.39 3.54
N LYS A 180 -11.20 31.58 2.46
CA LYS A 180 -11.63 32.35 1.30
C LYS A 180 -12.30 31.38 0.33
N GLU A 181 -13.55 31.67 -0.02
CA GLU A 181 -14.26 30.95 -1.08
C GLU A 181 -13.89 31.58 -2.42
N GLU A 182 -13.32 30.79 -3.31
CA GLU A 182 -13.02 31.20 -4.68
C GLU A 182 -13.91 30.40 -5.64
N ARG A 183 -14.64 31.10 -6.51
CA ARG A 183 -15.45 30.46 -7.56
C ARG A 183 -14.65 30.45 -8.85
N LEU A 184 -14.56 29.29 -9.50
CA LEU A 184 -13.79 29.07 -10.72
C LEU A 184 -14.69 28.47 -11.81
N LEU A 185 -14.48 28.90 -13.05
CA LEU A 185 -15.05 28.23 -14.22
C LEU A 185 -14.11 27.09 -14.61
N VAL A 186 -14.55 25.85 -14.46
CA VAL A 186 -13.74 24.65 -14.69
C VAL A 186 -14.39 23.80 -15.79
N LYS A 187 -13.58 23.18 -16.66
CA LYS A 187 -14.09 22.25 -17.66
C LYS A 187 -14.85 21.08 -17.01
N LYS A 188 -15.95 20.65 -17.65
CA LYS A 188 -16.75 19.49 -17.22
C LYS A 188 -15.99 18.17 -17.40
N LYS A 189 -15.23 18.05 -18.49
CA LYS A 189 -14.39 16.87 -18.77
C LYS A 189 -13.03 17.04 -18.10
N ALA A 190 -12.51 15.97 -17.52
CA ALA A 190 -11.14 15.93 -17.02
C ALA A 190 -10.17 15.97 -18.19
N ASP A 191 -9.13 16.80 -18.09
CA ASP A 191 -8.04 16.86 -19.06
C ASP A 191 -6.99 15.76 -18.76
N LEU A 192 -6.79 15.41 -17.48
CA LEU A 192 -5.94 14.32 -17.04
C LEU A 192 -6.58 13.57 -15.85
N GLY A 193 -6.45 12.25 -15.82
CA GLY A 193 -6.93 11.42 -14.71
C GLY A 193 -5.81 11.02 -13.76
N GLY A 194 -6.18 10.58 -12.56
CA GLY A 194 -5.25 10.01 -11.58
C GLY A 194 -4.57 8.71 -12.03
N ASP A 195 -5.09 8.04 -13.07
CA ASP A 195 -4.46 6.87 -13.71
C ASP A 195 -3.08 7.18 -14.29
N ARG A 196 -2.79 8.47 -14.54
CA ARG A 196 -1.50 8.96 -15.07
C ARG A 196 -0.49 9.33 -14.00
N VAL A 197 -0.85 9.18 -12.72
CA VAL A 197 0.04 9.42 -11.59
C VAL A 197 0.81 8.14 -11.28
N SER A 198 2.11 8.15 -11.56
CA SER A 198 3.03 7.04 -11.31
C SER A 198 3.55 6.99 -9.87
N GLY A 199 3.48 8.10 -9.14
CA GLY A 199 3.87 8.17 -7.73
C GLY A 199 3.32 9.38 -7.00
N SER A 200 3.16 9.25 -5.68
CA SER A 200 2.74 10.34 -4.80
C SER A 200 3.42 10.23 -3.45
N ASN A 201 3.95 11.33 -2.92
CA ASN A 201 4.54 11.38 -1.59
C ASN A 201 4.24 12.72 -0.89
N ALA A 202 4.07 12.66 0.43
CA ALA A 202 4.05 13.86 1.24
C ALA A 202 5.46 14.45 1.29
N TYR A 203 5.57 15.76 1.08
CA TYR A 203 6.81 16.52 1.13
C TYR A 203 6.63 17.68 2.11
N TYR A 204 7.61 17.88 2.98
CA TYR A 204 7.62 19.02 3.88
C TYR A 204 8.64 20.04 3.37
N GLY A 205 8.15 21.19 2.93
CA GLY A 205 8.95 22.29 2.38
C GLY A 205 8.76 23.59 3.16
N ASN A 206 9.22 24.69 2.57
CA ASN A 206 9.11 26.02 3.19
C ASN A 206 7.66 26.50 3.34
N GLU A 207 6.75 25.97 2.52
CA GLU A 207 5.29 26.23 2.56
C GLU A 207 4.54 25.19 3.40
N GLY A 208 5.26 24.36 4.17
CA GLY A 208 4.68 23.29 4.97
C GLY A 208 4.49 21.98 4.19
N TRP A 209 3.45 21.23 4.57
CA TRP A 209 3.14 19.93 3.99
C TRP A 209 2.48 20.06 2.62
N THR A 210 3.12 19.51 1.59
CA THR A 210 2.60 19.43 0.23
C THR A 210 2.54 17.97 -0.24
N VAL A 211 1.75 17.71 -1.28
CA VAL A 211 1.70 16.40 -1.95
C VAL A 211 2.41 16.53 -3.28
N GLN A 212 3.56 15.88 -3.40
CA GLN A 212 4.28 15.78 -4.66
C GLN A 212 3.69 14.64 -5.49
N LEU A 213 3.38 14.92 -6.75
CA LEU A 213 2.89 13.94 -7.71
C LEU A 213 3.92 13.76 -8.81
N LYS A 214 4.13 12.51 -9.22
CA LYS A 214 4.95 12.12 -10.37
C LYS A 214 4.03 11.53 -11.42
N PHE A 215 4.16 11.99 -12.66
CA PHE A 215 3.40 11.47 -13.80
C PHE A 215 4.18 10.37 -14.53
N ASP A 216 3.47 9.53 -15.27
CA ASP A 216 4.08 8.63 -16.24
C ASP A 216 4.46 9.38 -17.54
N SER A 217 5.02 8.66 -18.52
CA SER A 217 5.42 9.26 -19.81
C SER A 217 4.27 9.73 -20.68
N GLU A 218 3.04 9.26 -20.44
CA GLU A 218 1.86 9.69 -21.19
C GLU A 218 1.18 10.90 -20.53
N GLY A 219 1.38 11.10 -19.22
CA GLY A 219 0.86 12.25 -18.46
C GLY A 219 1.83 13.43 -18.31
N ALA A 220 3.11 13.26 -18.64
CA ALA A 220 4.15 14.30 -18.60
C ALA A 220 4.27 15.05 -19.94
#